data_AF-A0A7Z9ZZ13-F1
#
_entry.id   AF-A0A7Z9ZZ13-F1
#
_cell.length_a   1.000
_cell.length_b   1.000
_cell.length_c   1.000
_cell.angle_alpha   90.00
_cell.angle_beta   90.00
_cell.angle_gamma   90.00
#
_symmetry.space_group_name_H-M   'P 1'
#
loop_
_entity.id
_entity.type
_entity.pdbx_description
1 polymer ?
#
loop_
_entity_poly.entity_id
_entity_poly.type
_entity_poly.pdbx_seq_one_letter_code
_entity_poly.pdbx_strand_id
1 'polypeptide(L)' 'ALELAGKGNPNLITDVGIAAMAAYSAMDSALLNIEINLKWMKDEEFARRVRERYRPLMEQGAKLREEVTSKVKGMI' A
#
# COMPACT_ATOMS: atom_id res chain seq x y z
N ALA A 1 -6.59 9.01 -2.20
CA ALA A 1 -7.68 8.05 -2.47
C ALA A 1 -8.84 8.19 -1.47
N LEU A 2 -8.60 8.08 -0.16
CA LEU A 2 -9.66 8.13 0.85
C LEU A 2 -10.52 9.41 0.82
N GLU A 3 -9.89 10.58 0.61
CA GLU A 3 -10.62 11.85 0.45
C GLU A 3 -11.53 11.88 -0.79
N LEU A 4 -11.09 11.28 -1.89
CA LEU A 4 -11.84 11.24 -3.14
C LEU A 4 -13.03 10.28 -3.04
N ALA A 5 -12.94 9.22 -2.23
CA ALA A 5 -14.04 8.28 -2.04
C ALA A 5 -15.30 8.91 -1.41
N GLY A 6 -15.23 10.13 -0.85
CA GLY A 6 -16.41 10.85 -0.34
C GLY A 6 -16.65 12.24 -0.94
N LYS A 7 -15.76 12.72 -1.81
CA LYS A 7 -15.81 14.08 -2.38
C LYS A 7 -15.61 14.11 -3.91
N GLY A 8 -15.19 13.00 -4.50
CA GLY A 8 -14.91 12.89 -5.93
C GLY A 8 -16.18 12.69 -6.77
N ASN A 9 -16.02 12.72 -8.08
CA ASN A 9 -17.09 12.41 -9.02
C ASN A 9 -17.66 11.01 -8.71
N PRO A 10 -18.96 10.89 -8.34
CA PRO A 10 -19.56 9.61 -8.01
C PRO A 10 -19.43 8.56 -9.13
N ASN A 11 -19.40 9.02 -10.39
CA ASN A 11 -19.24 8.16 -11.56
C ASN A 11 -17.83 7.55 -11.70
N LEU A 12 -16.85 8.00 -10.89
CA LEU A 12 -15.46 7.51 -10.91
C LEU A 12 -15.07 6.83 -9.59
N ILE A 13 -16.06 6.46 -8.76
CA ILE A 13 -15.78 5.87 -7.43
C ILE A 13 -15.04 4.54 -7.52
N THR A 14 -15.31 3.75 -8.57
CA THR A 14 -14.63 2.49 -8.86
C THR A 14 -13.14 2.69 -9.16
N ASP A 15 -12.78 3.74 -9.91
CA ASP A 15 -11.39 4.09 -10.23
C ASP A 15 -10.58 4.43 -8.97
N VAL A 16 -11.23 5.03 -7.95
CA VAL A 16 -10.58 5.29 -6.65
C VAL A 16 -10.22 3.97 -5.95
N GLY A 17 -11.09 2.97 -6.02
CA GLY A 17 -10.84 1.63 -5.48
C GLY A 17 -9.70 0.93 -6.21
N ILE A 18 -9.72 0.97 -7.55
CA ILE A 18 -8.66 0.40 -8.40
C ILE A 18 -7.32 1.07 -8.09
N ALA A 19 -7.28 2.40 -7.97
CA ALA A 19 -6.06 3.14 -7.65
C ALA A 19 -5.48 2.75 -6.28
N ALA A 20 -6.32 2.54 -5.26
CA ALA A 20 -5.87 2.11 -3.94
C ALA A 20 -5.28 0.69 -3.97
N MET A 21 -5.90 -0.23 -4.72
CA MET A 21 -5.38 -1.58 -4.94
C MET A 21 -4.04 -1.56 -5.67
N ALA A 22 -3.96 -0.81 -6.78
CA ALA A 22 -2.74 -0.67 -7.58
C ALA A 22 -1.58 -0.07 -6.76
N ALA A 23 -1.84 0.97 -5.97
CA ALA A 23 -0.84 1.58 -5.09
C ALA A 23 -0.30 0.57 -4.07
N TYR A 24 -1.17 -0.21 -3.43
CA TYR A 24 -0.73 -1.24 -2.48
C TYR A 24 0.07 -2.36 -3.16
N SER A 25 -0.37 -2.84 -4.34
CA SER A 25 0.39 -3.83 -5.12
C SER A 25 1.76 -3.31 -5.54
N ALA A 26 1.91 -2.02 -5.84
CA ALA A 26 3.21 -1.41 -6.12
C ALA A 26 4.12 -1.41 -4.88
N MET A 27 3.57 -1.19 -3.69
CA MET A 27 4.31 -1.29 -2.42
C MET A 27 4.79 -2.73 -2.18
N ASP A 28 3.92 -3.73 -2.34
CA ASP A 28 4.27 -5.15 -2.23
C ASP A 28 5.38 -5.53 -3.23
N SER A 29 5.27 -5.06 -4.49
CA SER A 29 6.31 -5.30 -5.50
C SER A 29 7.66 -4.68 -5.12
N ALA A 30 7.66 -3.44 -4.62
CA ALA A 30 8.87 -2.79 -4.13
C ALA A 30 9.48 -3.54 -2.93
N LEU A 31 8.66 -4.06 -2.03
CA LEU A 31 9.12 -4.85 -0.88
C LEU A 31 9.85 -6.12 -1.32
N LEU A 32 9.36 -6.84 -2.34
CA LEU A 32 10.06 -8.03 -2.86
C LEU A 32 11.47 -7.68 -3.37
N ASN A 33 11.61 -6.56 -4.08
CA ASN A 33 12.90 -6.06 -4.53
C ASN A 33 13.81 -5.65 -3.37
N ILE A 34 13.26 -5.07 -2.30
CA ILE A 34 14.03 -4.74 -1.10
C ILE A 34 14.51 -6.04 -0.42
N GLU A 35 13.61 -6.99 -0.17
CA GLU A 35 13.95 -8.22 0.56
C GLU A 35 14.99 -9.07 -0.16
N ILE A 36 14.93 -9.18 -1.49
CA ILE A 36 15.97 -9.94 -2.20
C ILE A 36 17.34 -9.28 -2.06
N ASN A 37 17.44 -7.95 -2.04
CA ASN A 37 18.69 -7.25 -1.79
C ASN A 37 19.15 -7.40 -0.33
N LEU A 38 18.24 -7.28 0.64
CA LEU A 38 18.56 -7.43 2.07
C LEU A 38 19.00 -8.85 2.42
N LYS A 39 18.45 -9.88 1.78
CA LYS A 39 18.81 -11.29 2.01
C LYS A 39 20.29 -11.58 1.77
N TRP A 40 20.93 -10.87 0.85
CA TRP A 40 22.34 -11.07 0.49
C TRP A 40 23.28 -10.05 1.13
N MET A 41 22.76 -9.21 2.03
CA MET A 41 23.52 -8.14 2.65
C MET A 41 24.33 -8.66 3.84
N LYS A 42 25.61 -8.23 3.95
CA LYS A 42 26.47 -8.60 5.08
C LYS A 42 26.21 -7.77 6.34
N ASP A 43 25.72 -6.53 6.17
CA ASP A 43 25.37 -5.64 7.27
C ASP A 43 23.96 -5.94 7.78
N GLU A 44 23.87 -6.89 8.73
CA GLU A 44 22.63 -7.34 9.34
C GLU A 44 21.92 -6.23 10.14
N GLU A 45 22.67 -5.30 10.71
CA GLU A 45 22.08 -4.20 11.48
C GLU A 45 21.38 -3.21 10.55
N PHE A 46 22.01 -2.86 9.43
CA PHE A 46 21.36 -2.08 8.39
C PHE A 46 20.13 -2.79 7.83
N ALA A 47 20.24 -4.09 7.52
CA ALA A 47 19.11 -4.87 7.02
C ALA A 47 17.94 -4.84 8.02
N ARG A 48 18.20 -5.01 9.33
CA ARG A 48 17.19 -4.88 10.38
C ARG A 48 16.53 -3.49 10.39
N ARG A 49 17.33 -2.41 10.35
CA ARG A 49 16.80 -1.03 10.35
C ARG A 49 15.92 -0.75 9.12
N VAL A 50 16.26 -1.30 7.96
CA VAL A 50 15.42 -1.16 6.75
C VAL A 50 14.08 -1.90 6.93
N ARG A 51 14.11 -3.11 7.49
CA ARG A 51 12.88 -3.86 7.80
C ARG A 51 11.98 -3.14 8.79
N GLU A 52 12.57 -2.56 9.83
CA GLU A 52 11.85 -1.73 10.81
C GLU A 52 11.22 -0.48 10.18
N ARG A 53 11.82 0.07 9.12
CA ARG A 53 11.28 1.23 8.40
C ARG A 53 10.10 0.89 7.49
N TYR A 54 10.18 -0.16 6.68
CA TYR A 54 9.12 -0.44 5.72
C TYR A 54 7.90 -1.14 6.36
N ARG A 55 8.08 -1.93 7.43
CA ARG A 55 6.97 -2.67 8.07
C ARG A 55 5.76 -1.78 8.42
N PRO A 56 5.92 -0.67 9.15
CA PRO A 56 4.78 0.20 9.44
C PRO A 56 4.19 0.86 8.18
N LEU A 57 5.00 1.11 7.14
CA LEU A 57 4.50 1.63 5.87
C LEU A 57 3.60 0.60 5.17
N MET A 58 3.99 -0.68 5.17
CA MET A 58 3.19 -1.76 4.59
C MET A 58 1.87 -1.95 5.35
N GLU A 59 1.90 -1.91 6.69
CA GLU A 59 0.70 -1.98 7.52
C GLU A 59 -0.25 -0.80 7.25
N GLN A 60 0.29 0.41 7.16
CA GLN A 60 -0.48 1.61 6.82
C GLN A 60 -1.06 1.52 5.41
N GLY A 61 -0.27 1.08 4.42
CA GLY A 61 -0.71 0.89 3.05
C GLY A 61 -1.84 -0.14 2.94
N ALA A 62 -1.71 -1.27 3.64
CA ALA A 62 -2.74 -2.32 3.67
C ALA A 62 -4.05 -1.80 4.28
N LYS A 63 -3.94 -1.06 5.40
CA LYS A 63 -5.10 -0.43 6.06
C LYS A 63 -5.78 0.58 5.15
N LEU A 64 -5.03 1.48 4.50
CA LEU A 64 -5.58 2.47 3.59
C LEU A 64 -6.25 1.84 2.37
N ARG A 65 -5.65 0.79 1.80
CA ARG A 65 -6.27 0.01 0.72
C ARG A 65 -7.62 -0.56 1.18
N GLU A 66 -7.67 -1.19 2.36
CA GLU A 66 -8.88 -1.79 2.90
C GLU A 66 -9.99 -0.76 3.19
N GLU A 67 -9.64 0.37 3.79
CA GLU A 67 -10.58 1.46 4.07
C GLU A 67 -11.17 2.03 2.77
N VAL A 68 -10.33 2.26 1.75
CA VAL A 68 -10.79 2.78 0.46
C VAL A 68 -11.67 1.76 -0.25
N THR A 69 -11.24 0.50 -0.37
CA THR A 69 -12.00 -0.52 -1.09
C THR A 69 -13.31 -0.84 -0.38
N SER A 70 -13.35 -0.86 0.95
CA SER A 70 -14.59 -1.05 1.72
C SER A 70 -15.57 0.09 1.49
N LYS A 71 -15.08 1.34 1.49
CA LYS A 71 -15.93 2.51 1.21
C LYS A 71 -16.48 2.49 -0.22
N VAL A 72 -15.64 2.18 -1.21
CA VAL A 72 -16.07 2.06 -2.62
C VAL A 72 -17.12 0.96 -2.78
N LYS A 73 -16.90 -0.22 -2.18
CA LYS A 73 -17.85 -1.35 -2.21
C LYS A 73 -19.20 -1.02 -1.56
N GLY A 74 -19.24 -0.14 -0.56
CA GLY A 74 -20.49 0.30 0.06
C GLY A 74 -21.26 1.34 -0.76
N MET A 75 -20.70 1.82 -1.87
CA MET A 75 -21.29 2.85 -2.74
C MET A 75 -21.68 2.32 -4.13
N ILE A 76 -21.40 1.04 -4.41
CA ILE A 76 -21.81 0.31 -5.61
C ILE A 76 -22.83 -0.76 -5.24
#